data_AF-A0A377JL75-F1
#
_entry.id   AF-A0A377JL75-F1
#
_cell.length_a   1.000
_cell.length_b   1.000
_cell.length_c   1.000
_cell.angle_alpha   90.00
_cell.angle_beta   90.00
_cell.angle_gamma   90.00
#
_symmetry.space_group_name_H-M   'P 1'
#
loop_
_entity.id
_entity.type
_entity.pdbx_description
1 polymer ?
#
loop_
_entity_poly.entity_id
_entity_poly.type
_entity_poly.pdbx_seq_one_letter_code
_entity_poly.pdbx_strand_id
1 'polypeptide(L)'
;MRPYDYVLLPLHEILSTLNYEKKLEKSSTRHITMNHSNGDVLVITRKPNGHYLYFNPFNERDKGNIHHFCKLRSIDVKKLIAGKHIDLNHHAIEPTELQDKEIKASIKFKEFRSINLSSKNPAYRGLYLRNRGIKEEIFSHLTIKIDTYKNICFPTYTYEKKLNAKDLVQCGYSAKLNQPLPKDKEGKNYKKPLSTLAFGKKGIEILKDKRTKSLKDIKYIIITESSIDSMSLLQILELDTKISLLCATSGTFSKSAKEALLFLLQNCSNSIYIFLGFDNDKQGKVFTKQLEELLQPFSFTYEIKIPQHKDFNEDLQTSKCDS
;
A
#
# COMPACT_ATOMS: atom_id res chain seq x y z
N MET A 1 -10.91 -1.54 -37.65
CA MET A 1 -11.11 -2.17 -36.32
C MET A 1 -12.54 -1.94 -35.86
N ARG A 2 -13.18 -2.99 -35.35
CA ARG A 2 -14.50 -2.90 -34.70
C ARG A 2 -14.33 -2.31 -33.29
N PRO A 3 -15.37 -1.70 -32.69
CA PRO A 3 -15.30 -1.11 -31.35
C PRO A 3 -14.77 -2.07 -30.26
N TYR A 4 -15.03 -3.37 -30.41
CA TYR A 4 -14.54 -4.41 -29.50
C TYR A 4 -13.03 -4.67 -29.62
N ASP A 5 -12.44 -4.52 -30.81
CA ASP A 5 -11.03 -4.84 -31.03
C ASP A 5 -10.09 -3.87 -30.26
N TYR A 6 -10.57 -2.67 -29.94
CA TYR A 6 -9.80 -1.65 -29.20
C TYR A 6 -9.39 -2.10 -27.80
N VAL A 7 -10.18 -2.95 -27.13
CA VAL A 7 -9.85 -3.39 -25.76
C VAL A 7 -8.73 -4.42 -25.72
N LEU A 8 -8.35 -4.96 -26.88
CA LEU A 8 -7.22 -5.89 -27.04
C LEU A 8 -5.90 -5.16 -27.30
N LEU A 9 -5.94 -3.84 -27.54
CA LEU A 9 -4.74 -3.09 -27.83
C LEU A 9 -3.83 -2.99 -26.59
N PRO A 10 -2.51 -3.16 -26.74
CA PRO A 10 -1.53 -2.96 -25.68
C PRO A 10 -1.57 -1.51 -25.19
N LEU A 11 -2.34 -1.29 -24.12
CA LEU A 11 -2.64 0.05 -23.63
C LEU A 11 -1.37 0.83 -23.26
N HIS A 12 -0.35 0.15 -22.73
CA HIS A 12 0.92 0.76 -22.35
C HIS A 12 1.73 1.32 -23.54
N GLU A 13 1.70 0.67 -24.69
CA GLU A 13 2.32 1.18 -25.92
C GLU A 13 1.58 2.40 -26.43
N ILE A 14 0.25 2.37 -26.43
CA ILE A 14 -0.57 3.52 -26.83
C ILE A 14 -0.29 4.71 -25.91
N LEU A 15 -0.31 4.50 -24.59
CA LEU A 15 -0.08 5.59 -23.63
C LEU A 15 1.34 6.15 -23.71
N SER A 16 2.35 5.37 -24.11
CA SER A 16 3.71 5.88 -24.34
C SER A 16 3.73 6.96 -25.42
N THR A 17 2.84 6.89 -26.42
CA THR A 17 2.71 7.95 -27.44
C THR A 17 2.05 9.23 -26.94
N LEU A 18 1.46 9.19 -25.75
CA LEU A 18 0.87 10.33 -25.04
C LEU A 18 1.79 10.82 -23.92
N ASN A 19 3.10 10.61 -24.03
CA ASN A 19 4.11 11.00 -23.05
C ASN A 19 3.92 10.39 -21.65
N TYR A 20 3.21 9.26 -21.53
CA TYR A 20 3.28 8.48 -20.31
C TYR A 20 4.59 7.69 -20.29
N GLU A 21 5.32 7.80 -19.20
CA GLU A 21 6.57 7.07 -18.99
C GLU A 21 6.36 5.87 -18.08
N LYS A 22 7.02 4.75 -18.37
CA LYS A 22 6.98 3.56 -17.52
C LYS A 22 7.77 3.77 -16.24
N LYS A 23 7.13 3.52 -15.09
CA LYS A 23 7.77 3.45 -13.76
C LYS A 23 8.26 2.03 -13.50
N LEU A 24 9.54 1.78 -13.80
CA LEU A 24 10.14 0.45 -13.67
C LEU A 24 10.03 -0.09 -12.25
N GLU A 25 10.29 0.75 -11.24
CA GLU A 25 10.26 0.39 -9.82
C GLU A 25 8.84 0.14 -9.27
N LYS A 26 7.81 0.46 -10.05
CA LYS A 26 6.40 0.18 -9.74
C LYS A 26 5.75 -0.77 -10.73
N SER A 27 6.53 -1.35 -11.65
CA SER A 27 6.05 -2.29 -12.67
C SER A 27 6.44 -3.72 -12.33
N SER A 28 5.71 -4.67 -12.87
CA SER A 28 5.93 -6.11 -12.77
C SER A 28 5.62 -6.77 -14.12
N THR A 29 5.85 -8.07 -14.24
CA THR A 29 5.49 -8.83 -15.46
C THR A 29 3.99 -8.83 -15.76
N ARG A 30 3.17 -8.53 -14.76
CA ARG A 30 1.69 -8.60 -14.81
C ARG A 30 0.99 -7.26 -14.74
N HIS A 31 1.72 -6.22 -14.34
CA HIS A 31 1.20 -4.87 -14.19
C HIS A 31 2.26 -3.86 -14.63
N ILE A 32 1.92 -2.96 -15.54
CA ILE A 32 2.79 -1.84 -15.92
C ILE A 32 2.25 -0.58 -15.26
N THR A 33 3.06 0.08 -14.46
CA THR A 33 2.72 1.39 -13.90
C THR A 33 3.35 2.48 -14.77
N MET A 34 2.57 3.47 -15.16
CA MET A 34 3.02 4.61 -15.95
C MET A 34 2.66 5.93 -15.27
N ASN A 35 3.46 6.97 -15.48
CA ASN A 35 3.16 8.33 -15.04
C ASN A 35 3.27 9.33 -16.17
N HIS A 36 2.52 10.42 -16.06
CA HIS A 36 2.60 11.56 -16.96
C HIS A 36 3.11 12.80 -16.20
N SER A 37 3.65 13.78 -16.91
CA SER A 37 4.24 15.00 -16.33
C SER A 37 3.23 15.86 -15.55
N ASN A 38 1.94 15.75 -15.88
CA ASN A 38 0.83 16.40 -15.16
C ASN A 38 0.49 15.75 -13.80
N GLY A 39 1.24 14.72 -13.38
CA GLY A 39 1.01 14.00 -12.12
C GLY A 39 0.07 12.80 -12.22
N ASP A 40 -0.47 12.50 -13.40
CA ASP A 40 -1.32 11.33 -13.60
C ASP A 40 -0.52 10.03 -13.46
N VAL A 41 -1.11 9.02 -12.82
CA VAL A 41 -0.48 7.71 -12.58
C VAL A 41 -1.49 6.63 -12.91
N LEU A 42 -1.10 5.70 -13.78
CA LEU A 42 -1.96 4.62 -14.22
C LEU A 42 -1.28 3.27 -14.04
N VAL A 43 -2.06 2.26 -13.63
CA VAL A 43 -1.62 0.87 -13.55
C VAL A 43 -2.39 0.08 -14.60
N ILE A 44 -1.66 -0.60 -15.48
CA ILE A 44 -2.18 -1.32 -16.64
C ILE A 44 -2.03 -2.82 -16.39
N THR A 45 -3.09 -3.58 -16.63
CA THR A 45 -3.11 -5.04 -16.51
C THR A 45 -3.74 -5.66 -17.75
N ARG A 46 -3.51 -6.96 -17.94
CA ARG A 46 -4.11 -7.75 -19.01
C ARG A 46 -4.88 -8.93 -18.40
N LYS A 47 -6.14 -9.08 -18.79
CA LYS A 47 -7.00 -10.20 -18.38
C LYS A 47 -6.65 -11.48 -19.17
N PRO A 48 -7.02 -12.68 -18.68
CA PRO A 48 -6.87 -13.94 -19.41
C PRO A 48 -7.51 -13.94 -20.81
N ASN A 49 -8.63 -13.22 -20.97
CA ASN A 49 -9.29 -13.04 -22.27
C ASN A 49 -8.59 -12.01 -23.19
N GLY A 50 -7.38 -11.56 -22.84
CA GLY A 50 -6.56 -10.63 -23.62
C GLY A 50 -6.90 -9.16 -23.45
N HIS A 51 -7.99 -8.81 -22.74
CA HIS A 51 -8.40 -7.41 -22.58
C HIS A 51 -7.40 -6.64 -21.71
N TYR A 52 -6.94 -5.51 -22.23
CA TYR A 52 -6.17 -4.54 -21.46
C TYR A 52 -7.10 -3.62 -20.68
N LEU A 53 -6.76 -3.46 -19.41
CA LEU A 53 -7.44 -2.54 -18.50
C LEU A 53 -6.41 -1.64 -17.84
N TYR A 54 -6.85 -0.45 -17.45
CA TYR A 54 -6.11 0.42 -16.55
C TYR A 54 -6.97 0.82 -15.36
N PHE A 55 -6.30 1.27 -14.31
CA PHE A 55 -6.90 2.06 -13.24
C PHE A 55 -5.91 3.10 -12.72
N ASN A 56 -6.45 4.22 -12.27
CA ASN A 56 -5.71 5.23 -11.52
C ASN A 56 -5.78 4.87 -10.03
N PRO A 57 -4.63 4.66 -9.33
CA PRO A 57 -4.64 4.25 -7.93
C PRO A 57 -5.14 5.35 -6.98
N PHE A 58 -5.21 6.60 -7.43
CA PHE A 58 -5.64 7.75 -6.64
C PHE A 58 -7.03 8.27 -7.02
N ASN A 59 -7.63 7.74 -8.10
CA ASN A 59 -8.97 8.10 -8.55
C ASN A 59 -9.77 6.86 -8.98
N GLU A 60 -10.67 6.41 -8.11
CA GLU A 60 -11.51 5.22 -8.31
C GLU A 60 -12.46 5.31 -9.52
N ARG A 61 -12.76 6.52 -10.01
CA ARG A 61 -13.61 6.74 -11.19
C ARG A 61 -12.81 6.67 -12.49
N ASP A 62 -11.48 6.75 -12.43
CA ASP A 62 -10.59 6.73 -13.59
C ASP A 62 -10.02 5.32 -13.79
N LYS A 63 -10.84 4.45 -14.35
CA LYS A 63 -10.48 3.06 -14.66
C LYS A 63 -11.33 2.52 -15.81
N GLY A 64 -10.81 1.50 -16.48
CA GLY A 64 -11.51 0.83 -17.56
C GLY A 64 -10.57 0.37 -18.64
N ASN A 65 -11.01 0.46 -19.89
CA ASN A 65 -10.20 0.16 -21.08
C ASN A 65 -9.82 1.47 -21.80
N ILE A 66 -9.20 1.37 -22.97
CA ILE A 66 -8.80 2.53 -23.77
C ILE A 66 -9.95 3.52 -24.04
N HIS A 67 -11.19 3.04 -24.23
CA HIS A 67 -12.34 3.92 -24.45
C HIS A 67 -12.65 4.78 -23.23
N HIS A 68 -12.55 4.21 -22.02
CA HIS A 68 -12.75 4.96 -20.78
C HIS A 68 -11.64 5.99 -20.58
N PHE A 69 -10.39 5.60 -20.84
CA PHE A 69 -9.24 6.50 -20.78
C PHE A 69 -9.43 7.71 -21.70
N CYS A 70 -9.74 7.44 -22.97
CA CYS A 70 -9.96 8.46 -23.99
C CYS A 70 -11.13 9.37 -23.63
N LYS A 71 -12.26 8.80 -23.18
CA LYS A 71 -13.44 9.56 -22.78
C LYS A 71 -13.15 10.53 -21.62
N LEU A 72 -12.48 10.07 -20.57
CA LEU A 72 -12.18 10.89 -19.39
C LEU A 72 -11.18 12.02 -19.68
N ARG A 73 -10.40 11.89 -20.75
CA ARG A 73 -9.39 12.86 -21.17
C ARG A 73 -9.79 13.63 -22.43
N SER A 74 -11.03 13.48 -22.89
CA SER A 74 -11.55 14.12 -24.12
C SER A 74 -10.69 13.84 -25.37
N ILE A 75 -10.13 12.63 -25.48
CA ILE A 75 -9.33 12.17 -26.60
C ILE A 75 -10.19 11.32 -27.53
N ASP A 76 -10.10 11.55 -28.84
CA ASP A 76 -10.70 10.66 -29.84
C ASP A 76 -9.84 9.41 -30.01
N VAL A 77 -10.39 8.26 -29.63
CA VAL A 77 -9.69 6.96 -29.73
C VAL A 77 -9.29 6.61 -31.16
N LYS A 78 -10.11 6.95 -32.16
CA LYS A 78 -9.81 6.67 -33.57
C LYS A 78 -8.62 7.48 -34.03
N LYS A 79 -8.57 8.77 -33.69
CA LYS A 79 -7.41 9.63 -33.98
C LYS A 79 -6.16 9.16 -33.25
N LEU A 80 -6.31 8.72 -31.99
CA LEU A 80 -5.19 8.25 -31.19
C LEU A 80 -4.47 7.04 -31.80
N ILE A 81 -5.20 6.15 -32.46
CA ILE A 81 -4.63 4.93 -33.07
C ILE A 81 -4.36 5.06 -34.57
N ALA A 82 -4.82 6.13 -35.21
CA ALA A 82 -4.70 6.29 -36.65
C ALA A 82 -3.23 6.29 -37.09
N GLY A 83 -2.90 5.48 -38.10
CA GLY A 83 -1.54 5.36 -38.64
C GLY A 83 -0.54 4.62 -37.74
N LYS A 84 -0.97 4.07 -36.60
CA LYS A 84 -0.08 3.30 -35.72
C LYS A 84 -0.09 1.82 -36.08
N HIS A 85 1.09 1.27 -36.34
CA HIS A 85 1.31 -0.17 -36.37
C HIS A 85 1.40 -0.67 -34.93
N ILE A 86 0.38 -1.40 -34.49
CA ILE A 86 0.32 -2.00 -33.15
C ILE A 86 0.28 -3.50 -33.34
N ASP A 87 1.29 -4.19 -32.83
CA ASP A 87 1.34 -5.65 -32.87
C ASP A 87 0.41 -6.24 -31.80
N LEU A 88 -0.70 -6.82 -32.24
CA LEU A 88 -1.67 -7.46 -31.36
C LEU A 88 -1.17 -8.79 -30.78
N ASN A 89 -0.13 -9.40 -31.36
CA ASN A 89 0.44 -10.67 -30.90
C ASN A 89 1.56 -10.45 -29.89
N HIS A 90 2.11 -9.24 -29.80
CA HIS A 90 3.07 -8.89 -28.76
C HIS A 90 2.34 -8.66 -27.42
N HIS A 91 2.76 -9.40 -26.40
CA HIS A 91 2.16 -9.35 -25.07
C HIS A 91 3.22 -9.11 -24.01
N ALA A 92 3.57 -7.84 -23.78
CA ALA A 92 4.51 -7.45 -22.74
C ALA A 92 3.95 -7.61 -21.30
N ILE A 93 2.66 -7.93 -21.16
CA ILE A 93 1.98 -8.12 -19.87
C ILE A 93 1.42 -9.54 -19.78
N GLU A 94 1.92 -10.32 -18.83
CA GLU A 94 1.35 -11.62 -18.47
C GLU A 94 -0.09 -11.47 -17.95
N PRO A 95 -1.02 -12.37 -18.32
CA PRO A 95 -2.37 -12.36 -17.77
C PRO A 95 -2.39 -12.46 -16.24
N THR A 96 -3.30 -11.72 -15.62
CA THR A 96 -3.52 -11.76 -14.16
C THR A 96 -4.82 -12.45 -13.80
N GLU A 97 -4.71 -13.54 -13.04
CA GLU A 97 -5.81 -14.14 -12.29
C GLU A 97 -5.70 -13.72 -10.82
N LEU A 98 -6.81 -13.20 -10.26
CA LEU A 98 -6.80 -12.49 -8.98
C LEU A 98 -6.97 -13.41 -7.76
N GLN A 99 -7.62 -14.58 -7.90
CA GLN A 99 -8.20 -15.30 -6.75
C GLN A 99 -7.19 -16.13 -5.94
N ASP A 100 -6.18 -16.76 -6.56
CA ASP A 100 -5.29 -17.70 -5.84
C ASP A 100 -4.16 -17.05 -5.02
N LYS A 101 -3.85 -15.78 -5.27
CA LYS A 101 -2.67 -15.13 -4.67
C LYS A 101 -2.90 -14.71 -3.22
N GLU A 102 -4.13 -14.40 -2.86
CA GLU A 102 -4.51 -13.86 -1.55
C GLU A 102 -4.34 -14.94 -0.46
N ILE A 103 -4.90 -16.12 -0.71
CA ILE A 103 -4.81 -17.29 0.18
C ILE A 103 -3.34 -17.68 0.39
N LYS A 104 -2.56 -17.76 -0.69
CA LYS A 104 -1.13 -18.11 -0.63
C LYS A 104 -0.32 -17.10 0.18
N ALA A 105 -0.53 -15.80 -0.03
CA ALA A 105 0.18 -14.75 0.71
C ALA A 105 -0.17 -14.76 2.21
N SER A 106 -1.45 -14.96 2.53
CA SER A 106 -1.93 -15.04 3.92
C SER A 106 -1.35 -16.26 4.65
N ILE A 107 -1.36 -17.45 4.03
CA ILE A 107 -0.74 -18.67 4.58
C ILE A 107 0.76 -18.46 4.80
N LYS A 108 1.47 -17.94 3.78
CA LYS A 108 2.91 -17.71 3.87
C LYS A 108 3.29 -16.76 5.02
N PHE A 109 2.54 -15.69 5.22
CA PHE A 109 2.77 -14.80 6.36
C PHE A 109 2.55 -15.50 7.70
N LYS A 110 1.56 -16.39 7.82
CA LYS A 110 1.33 -17.16 9.06
C LYS A 110 2.51 -18.07 9.41
N GLU A 111 3.26 -18.56 8.42
CA GLU A 111 4.45 -19.40 8.62
C GLU A 111 5.72 -18.60 8.98
N PHE A 112 5.74 -17.29 8.72
CA PHE A 112 6.90 -16.45 9.05
C PHE A 112 7.17 -16.37 10.56
N ARG A 113 8.46 -16.16 10.88
CA ARG A 113 8.96 -16.08 12.25
C ARG A 113 8.56 -14.74 12.87
N SER A 114 8.25 -14.75 14.16
CA SER A 114 8.16 -13.49 14.93
C SER A 114 9.57 -12.92 15.17
N ILE A 115 9.63 -11.63 15.49
CA ILE A 115 10.84 -11.01 16.04
C ILE A 115 11.29 -11.80 17.27
N ASN A 116 12.58 -12.13 17.31
CA ASN A 116 13.22 -12.85 18.41
C ASN A 116 14.41 -12.04 18.92
N LEU A 117 14.23 -11.32 20.03
CA LEU A 117 15.24 -10.46 20.61
C LEU A 117 16.46 -11.23 21.16
N SER A 118 16.32 -12.52 21.48
CA SER A 118 17.44 -13.37 21.94
C SER A 118 18.25 -14.02 20.82
N SER A 119 17.85 -13.83 19.57
CA SER A 119 18.56 -14.40 18.41
C SER A 119 19.98 -13.84 18.27
N LYS A 120 20.97 -14.71 18.04
CA LYS A 120 22.34 -14.30 17.67
C LYS A 120 22.39 -13.51 16.36
N ASN A 121 21.48 -13.76 15.43
CA ASN A 121 21.40 -13.03 14.18
C ASN A 121 20.65 -11.69 14.38
N PRO A 122 21.29 -10.52 14.12
CA PRO A 122 20.68 -9.20 14.29
C PRO A 122 19.39 -8.98 13.49
N ALA A 123 19.26 -9.59 12.31
CA ALA A 123 18.07 -9.40 11.47
C ALA A 123 16.82 -9.95 12.18
N TYR A 124 16.93 -11.12 12.84
CA TYR A 124 15.83 -11.69 13.62
C TYR A 124 15.51 -10.90 14.91
N ARG A 125 16.44 -10.04 15.37
CA ARG A 125 16.23 -9.10 16.48
C ARG A 125 15.58 -7.78 16.05
N GLY A 126 15.18 -7.66 14.78
CA GLY A 126 14.55 -6.46 14.24
C GLY A 126 15.53 -5.34 13.87
N LEU A 127 16.77 -5.67 13.45
CA LEU A 127 17.79 -4.67 13.09
C LEU A 127 17.27 -3.59 12.13
N TYR A 128 16.46 -3.96 11.13
CA TYR A 128 15.85 -2.99 10.21
C TYR A 128 15.06 -1.89 10.94
N LEU A 129 14.26 -2.26 11.94
CA LEU A 129 13.45 -1.31 12.72
C LEU A 129 14.31 -0.45 13.66
N ARG A 130 15.38 -1.05 14.22
CA ARG A 130 16.35 -0.30 15.04
C ARG A 130 17.09 0.75 14.22
N ASN A 131 17.50 0.40 13.00
CA ASN A 131 18.12 1.33 12.05
C ASN A 131 17.16 2.45 11.61
N ARG A 132 15.86 2.28 11.83
CA ARG A 132 14.82 3.28 11.61
C ARG A 132 14.52 4.12 12.86
N GLY A 133 15.31 3.96 13.92
CA GLY A 133 15.16 4.68 15.18
C GLY A 133 14.08 4.14 16.13
N ILE A 134 13.35 3.09 15.74
CA ILE A 134 12.23 2.53 16.52
C ILE A 134 12.78 1.63 17.64
N LYS A 135 12.35 1.88 18.88
CA LYS A 135 12.77 1.14 20.08
C LYS A 135 12.19 -0.28 20.10
N GLU A 136 12.92 -1.21 20.72
CA GLU A 136 12.54 -2.63 20.80
C GLU A 136 11.21 -2.84 21.54
N GLU A 137 10.95 -2.05 22.57
CA GLU A 137 9.70 -2.04 23.34
C GLU A 137 8.47 -1.76 22.46
N ILE A 138 8.63 -0.98 21.39
CA ILE A 138 7.54 -0.67 20.45
C ILE A 138 7.23 -1.88 19.58
N PHE A 139 8.23 -2.49 18.93
CA PHE A 139 7.95 -3.48 17.89
C PHE A 139 7.90 -4.93 18.36
N SER A 140 8.49 -5.25 19.53
CA SER A 140 8.64 -6.63 20.01
C SER A 140 7.30 -7.34 20.26
N HIS A 141 6.27 -6.58 20.66
CA HIS A 141 4.95 -7.10 20.95
C HIS A 141 3.96 -7.00 19.79
N LEU A 142 4.31 -6.29 18.72
CA LEU A 142 3.43 -6.11 17.57
C LEU A 142 3.35 -7.36 16.69
N THR A 143 2.31 -7.44 15.88
CA THR A 143 2.07 -8.49 14.86
C THR A 143 2.99 -8.37 13.63
N ILE A 144 4.27 -8.05 13.86
CA ILE A 144 5.32 -7.96 12.85
C ILE A 144 6.01 -9.32 12.73
N LYS A 145 6.37 -9.69 11.50
CA LYS A 145 7.06 -10.95 11.20
C LYS A 145 8.28 -10.76 10.33
N ILE A 146 9.06 -11.82 10.20
CA ILE A 146 10.30 -11.87 9.44
C ILE A 146 10.25 -13.02 8.44
N ASP A 147 10.40 -12.70 7.15
CA ASP A 147 10.40 -13.71 6.08
C ASP A 147 11.72 -14.49 6.00
N THR A 148 11.79 -15.43 5.06
CA THR A 148 12.99 -16.27 4.81
C THR A 148 14.21 -15.47 4.33
N TYR A 149 13.98 -14.30 3.74
CA TYR A 149 15.03 -13.36 3.31
C TYR A 149 15.37 -12.35 4.42
N LYS A 150 14.82 -12.55 5.62
CA LYS A 150 15.02 -11.74 6.82
C LYS A 150 14.37 -10.35 6.76
N ASN A 151 13.50 -10.09 5.78
CA ASN A 151 12.81 -8.82 5.63
C ASN A 151 11.76 -8.64 6.73
N ILE A 152 11.49 -7.39 7.11
CA ILE A 152 10.39 -7.08 8.03
C ILE A 152 9.08 -7.11 7.26
N CYS A 153 8.12 -7.88 7.74
CA CYS A 153 6.82 -8.07 7.10
C CYS A 153 5.68 -7.53 7.95
N PHE A 154 4.80 -6.73 7.32
CA PHE A 154 3.60 -6.16 7.91
C PHE A 154 2.36 -6.81 7.29
N PRO A 155 1.43 -7.36 8.09
CA PRO A 155 0.22 -8.00 7.57
C PRO A 155 -0.75 -6.96 7.02
N THR A 156 -1.46 -7.33 5.97
CA THR A 156 -2.50 -6.51 5.33
C THR A 156 -3.85 -7.20 5.44
N TYR A 157 -4.90 -6.40 5.67
CA TYR A 157 -6.25 -6.89 5.93
C TYR A 157 -7.30 -6.21 5.02
N THR A 158 -8.34 -6.96 4.70
CA THR A 158 -9.56 -6.45 4.06
C THR A 158 -10.80 -6.89 4.81
N TYR A 159 -11.87 -6.10 4.68
CA TYR A 159 -13.19 -6.51 5.14
C TYR A 159 -13.90 -7.33 4.07
N GLU A 160 -14.38 -8.54 4.42
CA GLU A 160 -15.10 -9.41 3.49
C GLU A 160 -16.42 -9.88 4.08
N LYS A 161 -17.50 -9.19 3.68
CA LYS A 161 -18.88 -9.37 4.19
C LYS A 161 -19.45 -10.80 4.09
N LYS A 162 -18.83 -11.68 3.30
CA LYS A 162 -19.38 -13.00 2.92
C LYS A 162 -18.70 -14.20 3.56
N LEU A 163 -17.51 -14.06 4.15
CA LEU A 163 -16.73 -15.22 4.64
C LEU A 163 -16.93 -15.50 6.12
N ASN A 164 -17.13 -14.47 6.93
CA ASN A 164 -17.63 -14.54 8.31
C ASN A 164 -18.25 -13.18 8.60
N ALA A 165 -19.48 -13.13 9.12
CA ALA A 165 -20.26 -11.90 9.22
C ALA A 165 -19.68 -10.81 10.15
N LYS A 166 -18.44 -10.96 10.66
CA LYS A 166 -17.89 -10.11 11.73
C LYS A 166 -16.37 -9.89 11.71
N ASP A 167 -15.60 -10.21 10.67
CA ASP A 167 -14.13 -10.06 10.79
C ASP A 167 -13.39 -9.50 9.57
N LEU A 168 -12.27 -8.84 9.89
CA LEU A 168 -11.20 -8.54 8.94
C LEU A 168 -10.45 -9.81 8.59
N VAL A 169 -10.20 -10.02 7.31
CA VAL A 169 -9.46 -11.16 6.79
C VAL A 169 -8.07 -10.69 6.38
N GLN A 170 -7.04 -11.38 6.88
CA GLN A 170 -5.67 -11.14 6.43
C GLN A 170 -5.53 -11.59 4.97
N CYS A 171 -5.28 -10.65 4.07
CA CYS A 171 -5.32 -10.85 2.62
C CYS A 171 -3.95 -10.76 1.94
N GLY A 172 -2.91 -10.40 2.71
CA GLY A 172 -1.58 -10.14 2.18
C GLY A 172 -0.60 -9.66 3.24
N TYR A 173 0.54 -9.18 2.76
CA TYR A 173 1.55 -8.51 3.57
C TYR A 173 2.45 -7.62 2.70
N SER A 174 3.05 -6.59 3.31
CA SER A 174 4.19 -5.88 2.72
C SER A 174 5.48 -6.35 3.37
N ALA A 175 6.57 -6.39 2.60
CA ALA A 175 7.91 -6.74 3.07
C ALA A 175 8.85 -5.56 2.85
N LYS A 176 9.43 -5.02 3.93
CA LYS A 176 10.49 -4.02 3.90
C LYS A 176 11.84 -4.71 3.75
N LEU A 177 12.53 -4.42 2.66
CA LEU A 177 13.72 -5.15 2.28
C LEU A 177 14.93 -4.67 3.08
N ASN A 178 15.64 -5.60 3.73
CA ASN A 178 16.92 -5.28 4.37
C ASN A 178 17.97 -4.83 3.36
N GLN A 179 17.90 -5.41 2.16
CA GLN A 179 18.75 -5.06 1.03
C GLN A 179 17.83 -4.59 -0.10
N PRO A 180 17.75 -3.27 -0.35
CA PRO A 180 16.99 -2.75 -1.47
C PRO A 180 17.48 -3.35 -2.80
N LEU A 181 16.54 -3.60 -3.72
CA LEU A 181 16.87 -4.12 -5.04
C LEU A 181 17.17 -2.94 -5.99
N PRO A 182 18.40 -2.77 -6.50
CA PRO A 182 18.75 -1.63 -7.35
C PRO A 182 18.35 -1.82 -8.82
N LYS A 183 18.10 -3.07 -9.24
CA LYS A 183 17.86 -3.46 -10.63
C LYS A 183 16.61 -4.32 -10.75
N ASP A 184 15.99 -4.30 -11.93
CA ASP A 184 14.95 -5.25 -12.30
C ASP A 184 15.53 -6.62 -12.71
N LYS A 185 14.65 -7.55 -13.10
CA LYS A 185 15.01 -8.91 -13.50
C LYS A 185 15.84 -8.97 -14.79
N GLU A 186 15.78 -7.93 -15.62
CA GLU A 186 16.53 -7.81 -16.87
C GLU A 186 17.88 -7.08 -16.66
N GLY A 187 18.19 -6.72 -15.41
CA GLY A 187 19.43 -6.05 -15.03
C GLY A 187 19.40 -4.54 -15.20
N LYS A 188 18.25 -3.94 -15.56
CA LYS A 188 18.11 -2.50 -15.74
C LYS A 188 17.97 -1.81 -14.39
N ASN A 189 18.71 -0.72 -14.20
CA ASN A 189 18.68 0.05 -12.95
C ASN A 189 17.32 0.73 -12.75
N TYR A 190 16.81 0.67 -11.53
CA TYR A 190 15.71 1.51 -11.09
C TYR A 190 16.20 2.95 -10.83
N LYS A 191 15.34 3.96 -11.05
CA LYS A 191 15.62 5.36 -10.66
C LYS A 191 15.89 5.48 -9.14
N LYS A 192 15.17 4.69 -8.35
CA LYS A 192 15.37 4.53 -6.90
C LYS A 192 15.29 3.04 -6.56
N PRO A 193 16.23 2.49 -5.77
CA PRO A 193 16.18 1.09 -5.37
C PRO A 193 14.85 0.73 -4.71
N LEU A 194 14.33 -0.44 -5.06
CA LEU A 194 13.09 -0.95 -4.51
C LEU A 194 13.34 -1.41 -3.08
N SER A 195 12.72 -0.76 -2.10
CA SER A 195 12.89 -1.04 -0.67
C SER A 195 11.69 -1.75 -0.05
N THR A 196 10.62 -1.96 -0.81
CA THR A 196 9.39 -2.61 -0.32
C THR A 196 8.78 -3.47 -1.42
N LEU A 197 8.30 -4.65 -1.05
CA LEU A 197 7.49 -5.54 -1.88
C LEU A 197 6.11 -5.74 -1.24
N ALA A 198 5.08 -5.93 -2.05
CA ALA A 198 3.73 -6.24 -1.59
C ALA A 198 3.30 -7.60 -2.14
N PHE A 199 2.66 -8.40 -1.29
CA PHE A 199 2.21 -9.75 -1.61
C PHE A 199 0.74 -9.92 -1.20
N GLY A 200 -0.06 -10.56 -2.06
CA GLY A 200 -1.50 -10.72 -1.84
C GLY A 200 -2.31 -9.50 -2.31
N LYS A 201 -3.48 -9.30 -1.71
CA LYS A 201 -4.41 -8.20 -2.03
C LYS A 201 -4.00 -6.92 -1.31
N LYS A 202 -4.24 -5.77 -1.97
CA LYS A 202 -4.17 -4.48 -1.28
C LYS A 202 -5.30 -4.34 -0.27
N GLY A 203 -4.96 -3.86 0.91
CA GLY A 203 -5.86 -3.56 2.01
C GLY A 203 -5.17 -2.58 2.95
N ILE A 204 -5.53 -2.60 4.22
CA ILE A 204 -4.89 -1.77 5.26
C ILE A 204 -3.90 -2.62 6.07
N GLU A 205 -2.71 -2.10 6.32
CA GLU A 205 -1.78 -2.70 7.28
C GLU A 205 -2.30 -2.43 8.70
N ILE A 206 -2.36 -3.46 9.54
CA ILE A 206 -2.81 -3.33 10.93
C ILE A 206 -1.80 -4.01 11.83
N LEU A 207 -1.19 -3.24 12.74
CA LEU A 207 -0.37 -3.76 13.82
C LEU A 207 -1.09 -3.57 15.14
N LYS A 208 -1.34 -4.68 15.82
CA LYS A 208 -1.77 -4.67 17.22
C LYS A 208 -0.71 -5.31 18.09
N ASP A 209 -0.71 -4.93 19.35
CA ASP A 209 0.02 -5.68 20.36
C ASP A 209 -0.64 -7.06 20.57
N LYS A 210 0.18 -8.12 20.59
CA LYS A 210 -0.24 -9.52 20.83
C LYS A 210 -0.89 -9.72 22.20
N ARG A 211 -0.61 -8.83 23.16
CA ARG A 211 -1.18 -8.79 24.51
C ARG A 211 -2.60 -8.21 24.51
N THR A 212 -2.97 -7.41 23.50
CA THR A 212 -4.32 -6.83 23.38
C THR A 212 -5.32 -7.88 22.91
N LYS A 213 -6.30 -8.16 23.78
CA LYS A 213 -7.30 -9.22 23.56
C LYS A 213 -8.55 -8.70 22.87
N SER A 214 -8.97 -7.46 23.15
CA SER A 214 -10.19 -6.88 22.60
C SER A 214 -9.93 -5.53 21.91
N LEU A 215 -10.66 -5.25 20.83
CA LEU A 215 -10.69 -3.90 20.23
C LEU A 215 -11.31 -2.86 21.18
N LYS A 216 -12.06 -3.29 22.20
CA LYS A 216 -12.61 -2.41 23.25
C LYS A 216 -11.54 -1.89 24.21
N ASP A 217 -10.38 -2.56 24.29
CA ASP A 217 -9.26 -2.14 25.15
C ASP A 217 -8.41 -1.04 24.50
N ILE A 218 -8.65 -0.76 23.21
CA ILE A 218 -7.95 0.27 22.45
C ILE A 218 -8.49 1.64 22.86
N LYS A 219 -7.55 2.54 23.18
CA LYS A 219 -7.80 3.96 23.45
C LYS A 219 -7.32 4.86 22.32
N TYR A 220 -6.29 4.42 21.58
CA TYR A 220 -5.67 5.21 20.52
C TYR A 220 -5.68 4.45 19.19
N ILE A 221 -6.02 5.12 18.09
CA ILE A 221 -5.78 4.62 16.74
C ILE A 221 -4.86 5.59 16.02
N ILE A 222 -3.75 5.10 15.49
CA ILE A 222 -2.82 5.89 14.69
C ILE A 222 -2.94 5.46 13.23
N ILE A 223 -3.21 6.40 12.33
CA ILE A 223 -3.44 6.13 10.90
C ILE A 223 -2.44 6.92 10.06
N THR A 224 -1.58 6.23 9.31
CA THR A 224 -0.48 6.82 8.52
C THR A 224 -0.35 6.20 7.11
N GLU A 225 0.66 6.61 6.33
CA GLU A 225 0.95 5.98 5.03
C GLU A 225 1.65 4.63 5.15
N SER A 226 2.55 4.47 6.13
CA SER A 226 3.30 3.23 6.34
C SER A 226 3.35 2.81 7.81
N SER A 227 3.43 1.49 8.05
CA SER A 227 3.58 0.95 9.41
C SER A 227 4.82 1.47 10.15
N ILE A 228 5.86 1.88 9.41
CA ILE A 228 7.05 2.51 9.98
C ILE A 228 6.68 3.86 10.59
N ASP A 229 5.92 4.69 9.86
CA ASP A 229 5.46 5.98 10.35
C ASP A 229 4.48 5.84 11.51
N SER A 230 3.62 4.80 11.51
CA SER A 230 2.72 4.56 12.64
C SER A 230 3.50 4.25 13.91
N MET A 231 4.55 3.42 13.83
CA MET A 231 5.42 3.13 14.98
C MET A 231 6.25 4.35 15.39
N SER A 232 6.72 5.14 14.43
CA SER A 232 7.47 6.36 14.72
C SER A 232 6.61 7.40 15.42
N LEU A 233 5.39 7.63 14.95
CA LEU A 233 4.44 8.56 15.58
C LEU A 233 4.01 8.07 16.96
N LEU A 234 3.74 6.77 17.12
CA LEU A 234 3.46 6.18 18.44
C LEU A 234 4.60 6.49 19.43
N GLN A 235 5.85 6.32 19.00
CA GLN A 235 7.03 6.57 19.83
C GLN A 235 7.21 8.06 20.16
N ILE A 236 6.99 8.96 19.19
CA ILE A 236 7.07 10.42 19.38
C ILE A 236 6.00 10.90 20.37
N LEU A 237 4.81 10.32 20.32
CA LEU A 237 3.70 10.65 21.23
C LEU A 237 3.78 9.90 22.57
N GLU A 238 4.80 9.06 22.78
CA GLU A 238 5.01 8.26 23.99
C GLU A 238 3.80 7.40 24.38
N LEU A 239 3.08 6.86 23.38
CA LEU A 239 1.88 6.06 23.59
C LEU A 239 2.20 4.57 23.81
N ASP A 240 1.42 3.91 24.67
CA ASP A 240 1.55 2.48 24.92
C ASP A 240 0.91 1.64 23.79
N THR A 241 1.72 0.76 23.20
CA THR A 241 1.33 -0.27 22.23
C THR A 241 0.12 -1.12 22.65
N LYS A 242 -0.07 -1.41 23.95
CA LYS A 242 -1.14 -2.30 24.44
C LYS A 242 -2.53 -1.70 24.28
N ILE A 243 -2.63 -0.37 24.30
CA ILE A 243 -3.88 0.39 24.16
C ILE A 243 -3.95 1.15 22.84
N SER A 244 -3.02 0.88 21.92
CA SER A 244 -2.91 1.56 20.63
C SER A 244 -3.06 0.57 19.48
N LEU A 245 -3.80 0.97 18.44
CA LEU A 245 -3.89 0.24 17.18
C LEU A 245 -3.21 1.05 16.09
N LEU A 246 -2.25 0.44 15.39
CA LEU A 246 -1.51 1.08 14.31
C LEU A 246 -2.08 0.64 12.97
N CYS A 247 -2.48 1.59 12.15
CA CYS A 247 -3.08 1.38 10.85
C CYS A 247 -2.29 2.14 9.78
N ALA A 248 -1.98 1.49 8.66
CA ALA A 248 -1.28 2.15 7.56
C ALA A 248 -1.87 1.81 6.19
N THR A 249 -1.95 2.81 5.31
CA THR A 249 -2.55 2.65 3.97
C THR A 249 -1.64 1.92 2.98
N SER A 250 -0.38 1.66 3.34
CA SER A 250 0.63 1.00 2.50
C SER A 250 0.81 1.72 1.15
N GLY A 251 0.81 3.06 1.18
CA GLY A 251 1.01 3.94 0.03
C GLY A 251 -0.20 4.09 -0.91
N THR A 252 -1.39 3.60 -0.57
CA THR A 252 -2.61 3.95 -1.31
C THR A 252 -3.86 3.79 -0.44
N PHE A 253 -4.67 4.85 -0.27
CA PHE A 253 -5.92 4.75 0.48
C PHE A 253 -7.07 4.18 -0.37
N SER A 254 -6.93 2.91 -0.72
CA SER A 254 -7.85 2.17 -1.60
C SER A 254 -9.24 1.92 -0.99
N LYS A 255 -10.23 1.57 -1.83
CA LYS A 255 -11.57 1.19 -1.36
C LYS A 255 -11.54 0.07 -0.31
N SER A 256 -10.74 -0.98 -0.53
CA SER A 256 -10.66 -2.11 0.41
C SER A 256 -10.04 -1.71 1.75
N ALA A 257 -9.06 -0.80 1.73
CA ALA A 257 -8.50 -0.21 2.95
C ALA A 257 -9.55 0.64 3.70
N LYS A 258 -10.36 1.44 2.98
CA LYS A 258 -11.46 2.23 3.55
C LYS A 258 -12.53 1.34 4.21
N GLU A 259 -12.94 0.27 3.53
CA GLU A 259 -13.92 -0.68 4.07
C GLU A 259 -13.40 -1.40 5.32
N ALA A 260 -12.13 -1.81 5.32
CA ALA A 260 -11.49 -2.40 6.49
C ALA A 260 -11.38 -1.43 7.67
N LEU A 261 -11.03 -0.16 7.39
CA LEU A 261 -10.95 0.87 8.41
C LEU A 261 -12.32 1.23 8.98
N LEU A 262 -13.34 1.37 8.14
CA LEU A 262 -14.72 1.58 8.59
C LEU A 262 -15.18 0.48 9.52
N PHE A 263 -14.87 -0.78 9.18
CA PHE A 263 -15.16 -1.91 10.05
C PHE A 263 -14.47 -1.76 11.42
N LEU A 264 -13.19 -1.37 11.48
CA LEU A 264 -12.51 -1.13 12.76
C LEU A 264 -13.21 -0.03 13.56
N LEU A 265 -13.46 1.12 12.92
CA LEU A 265 -14.08 2.28 13.54
C LEU A 265 -15.47 1.94 14.12
N GLN A 266 -16.26 1.12 13.43
CA GLN A 266 -17.57 0.66 13.91
C GLN A 266 -17.51 -0.31 15.09
N ASN A 267 -16.37 -0.95 15.34
CA ASN A 267 -16.22 -2.00 16.35
C ASN A 267 -15.27 -1.62 17.52
N CYS A 268 -14.63 -0.45 17.44
CA CYS A 268 -13.86 0.12 18.55
C CYS A 268 -14.78 0.79 19.58
N SER A 269 -14.22 1.12 20.75
CA SER A 269 -14.93 1.92 21.76
C SER A 269 -15.27 3.31 21.20
N ASN A 270 -16.42 3.88 21.59
CA ASN A 270 -16.79 5.25 21.22
C ASN A 270 -15.83 6.32 21.81
N SER A 271 -15.01 5.95 22.79
CA SER A 271 -14.07 6.84 23.48
C SER A 271 -12.64 6.81 22.93
N ILE A 272 -12.42 6.29 21.71
CA ILE A 272 -11.08 6.28 21.10
C ILE A 272 -10.66 7.68 20.66
N TYR A 273 -9.36 7.94 20.75
CA TYR A 273 -8.69 9.11 20.19
C TYR A 273 -7.92 8.69 18.93
N ILE A 274 -8.08 9.41 17.83
CA ILE A 274 -7.52 9.04 16.54
C ILE A 274 -6.44 10.05 16.12
N PHE A 275 -5.24 9.59 15.80
CA PHE A 275 -4.17 10.41 15.22
C PHE A 275 -4.06 10.15 13.72
N LEU A 276 -4.12 11.21 12.93
CA LEU A 276 -3.90 11.19 11.48
C LEU A 276 -2.50 11.70 11.20
N GLY A 277 -1.62 10.86 10.66
CA GLY A 277 -0.21 11.18 10.45
C GLY A 277 0.31 10.79 9.06
N PHE A 278 -0.12 11.50 8.03
CA PHE A 278 0.33 11.27 6.64
C PHE A 278 1.58 12.08 6.28
N ASP A 279 2.26 11.69 5.20
CA ASP A 279 3.47 12.37 4.71
C ASP A 279 3.20 13.87 4.47
N ASN A 280 4.21 14.71 4.70
CA ASN A 280 4.14 16.14 4.44
C ASN A 280 4.34 16.44 2.95
N ASP A 281 3.48 15.87 2.10
CA ASP A 281 3.46 16.11 0.67
C ASP A 281 2.03 16.31 0.13
N LYS A 282 1.90 16.48 -1.19
CA LYS A 282 0.59 16.70 -1.83
C LYS A 282 -0.35 15.50 -1.65
N GLN A 283 0.18 14.28 -1.69
CA GLN A 283 -0.61 13.07 -1.62
C GLN A 283 -1.05 12.79 -0.18
N GLY A 284 -0.17 13.02 0.80
CA GLY A 284 -0.50 12.93 2.22
C GLY A 284 -1.62 13.88 2.61
N LYS A 285 -1.61 15.14 2.12
CA LYS A 285 -2.72 16.10 2.32
C LYS A 285 -4.06 15.59 1.76
N VAL A 286 -4.03 14.92 0.60
CA VAL A 286 -5.22 14.29 0.02
C VAL A 286 -5.71 13.14 0.91
N PHE A 287 -4.81 12.31 1.44
CA PHE A 287 -5.18 11.22 2.34
C PHE A 287 -5.74 11.72 3.67
N THR A 288 -5.17 12.77 4.25
CA THR A 288 -5.72 13.45 5.45
C THR A 288 -7.17 13.83 5.21
N LYS A 289 -7.45 14.60 4.15
CA LYS A 289 -8.82 15.04 3.83
C LYS A 289 -9.78 13.86 3.62
N GLN A 290 -9.36 12.84 2.87
CA GLN A 290 -10.19 11.65 2.65
C GLN A 290 -10.52 10.90 3.95
N LEU A 291 -9.61 10.90 4.92
CA LEU A 291 -9.82 10.24 6.19
C LEU A 291 -10.65 11.09 7.15
N GLU A 292 -10.48 12.41 7.15
CA GLU A 292 -11.39 13.31 7.88
C GLU A 292 -12.83 13.14 7.40
N GLU A 293 -13.06 13.12 6.08
CA GLU A 293 -14.38 12.83 5.49
C GLU A 293 -14.94 11.48 5.93
N LEU A 294 -14.08 10.47 6.09
CA LEU A 294 -14.48 9.14 6.58
C LEU A 294 -14.87 9.15 8.06
N LEU A 295 -14.27 10.05 8.85
CA LEU A 295 -14.50 10.17 10.29
C LEU A 295 -15.72 11.04 10.63
N GLN A 296 -16.16 11.94 9.74
CA GLN A 296 -17.33 12.82 9.94
C GLN A 296 -18.58 12.13 10.51
N PRO A 297 -18.97 10.90 10.09
CA PRO A 297 -20.15 10.22 10.62
C PRO A 297 -19.99 9.71 12.06
N PHE A 298 -18.77 9.75 12.62
CA PHE A 298 -18.46 9.24 13.94
C PHE A 298 -18.19 10.38 14.92
N SER A 299 -18.53 10.20 16.20
CA SER A 299 -18.28 11.17 17.27
C SER A 299 -16.90 11.02 17.92
N PHE A 300 -15.90 10.53 17.17
CA PHE A 300 -14.55 10.33 17.70
C PHE A 300 -13.80 11.66 17.84
N THR A 301 -12.95 11.76 18.85
CA THR A 301 -11.94 12.82 18.90
C THR A 301 -10.77 12.42 18.00
N TYR A 302 -10.32 13.33 17.15
CA TYR A 302 -9.15 13.11 16.31
C TYR A 302 -8.25 14.34 16.25
N GLU A 303 -6.97 14.10 15.97
CA GLU A 303 -5.96 15.13 15.75
C GLU A 303 -5.15 14.82 14.50
N ILE A 304 -4.91 15.84 13.68
CA ILE A 304 -3.98 15.77 12.55
C ILE A 304 -2.59 16.13 13.06
N LYS A 305 -1.66 15.17 12.96
CA LYS A 305 -0.24 15.38 13.20
C LYS A 305 0.44 15.54 11.84
N ILE A 306 1.19 16.63 11.68
CA ILE A 306 1.97 16.89 10.47
C ILE A 306 3.46 16.70 10.82
N PRO A 307 4.20 15.87 10.08
CA PRO A 307 5.64 15.71 10.34
C PRO A 307 6.39 16.99 9.97
N GLN A 308 7.47 17.29 10.69
CA GLN A 308 8.32 18.46 10.43
C GLN A 308 9.10 18.29 9.12
N HIS A 309 9.61 17.06 8.88
CA HIS A 309 10.28 16.66 7.65
C HIS A 309 9.28 15.99 6.69
N LYS A 310 9.75 15.03 5.88
CA LYS A 310 8.90 14.36 4.90
C LYS A 310 7.88 13.43 5.56
N ASP A 311 8.30 12.65 6.55
CA ASP A 311 7.50 11.66 7.25
C ASP A 311 7.93 11.52 8.73
N PHE A 312 7.12 10.86 9.56
CA PHE A 312 7.42 10.72 11.00
C PHE A 312 8.64 9.85 11.27
N ASN A 313 9.04 8.99 10.32
CA ASN A 313 10.26 8.22 10.48
C ASN A 313 11.51 9.08 10.31
N GLU A 314 11.48 10.06 9.40
CA GLU A 314 12.53 11.09 9.32
C GLU A 314 12.59 11.91 10.61
N ASP A 315 11.46 12.42 11.11
CA ASP A 315 11.40 13.18 12.38
C ASP A 315 11.97 12.40 13.58
N LEU A 316 11.66 11.10 13.66
CA LEU A 316 12.17 10.26 14.74
C LEU A 316 13.69 10.04 14.66
N GLN A 317 14.24 10.00 13.45
CA GLN A 317 15.68 9.79 13.27
C GLN A 317 16.46 11.09 13.47
N THR A 318 15.91 12.24 13.08
CA THR A 318 16.56 13.55 13.27
C THR A 318 16.56 13.98 14.74
N SER A 319 15.46 13.77 15.47
CA SER A 319 15.37 14.09 16.91
C SER A 319 16.40 13.36 17.79
N LYS A 320 16.99 12.27 17.30
CA LYS A 320 18.09 11.54 17.98
C LYS A 320 19.48 12.07 17.66
N CYS A 321 19.65 12.82 16.57
CA CYS A 321 20.95 13.40 16.23
C CYS A 321 21.24 14.68 17.03
N ASP A 322 20.20 15.33 17.56
CA ASP A 322 20.28 16.57 18.33
C ASP A 322 20.31 16.35 19.86
N SER A 323 20.31 15.09 20.31
CA SER A 323 20.34 14.65 21.72
C SER A 323 21.60 13.88 22.06
#